data_AF-A0A7W1TPZ0-F1
#
_entry.id   AF-A0A7W1TPZ0-F1
#
_cell.length_a   1.000
_cell.length_b   1.000
_cell.length_c   1.000
_cell.angle_alpha   90.00
_cell.angle_beta   90.00
_cell.angle_gamma   90.00
#
_symmetry.space_group_name_H-M   'P 1'
#
loop_
_entity.id
_entity.type
_entity.pdbx_description
1 polymer ?
#
loop_
_entity_poly.entity_id
_entity_poly.type
_entity_poly.pdbx_seq_one_letter_code
_entity_poly.pdbx_strand_id
1 'polypeptide(L)'
;MPKTAHNPSILTPRQEKTLSALLSHPTLKDAAHEAGVSLRQLHTWLKEPTFAESYRDLRREAVQQATARLQSVASPMVAVLVHVAASTSTPPATRVAAASKVLELAIKSVEIDDIVARLTALEQHK
;
A
#
# COMPACT_ATOMS: atom_id res chain seq x y z
N MET A 1 -17.25 -9.98 10.53
CA MET A 1 -16.40 -8.85 10.98
C MET A 1 -15.01 -9.41 11.28
N PRO A 2 -13.93 -8.97 10.61
CA PRO A 2 -12.61 -9.49 10.94
C PRO A 2 -12.13 -8.83 12.22
N LYS A 3 -11.95 -9.63 13.28
CA LYS A 3 -11.22 -9.23 14.49
C LYS A 3 -9.74 -9.11 14.08
N THR A 4 -9.26 -7.89 13.93
CA THR A 4 -7.83 -7.61 13.88
C THR A 4 -7.27 -7.95 15.26
N ALA A 5 -6.55 -9.06 15.36
CA ALA A 5 -5.81 -9.41 16.56
C ALA A 5 -4.58 -8.48 16.66
N HIS A 6 -4.83 -7.21 16.96
CA HIS A 6 -3.84 -6.42 17.69
C HIS A 6 -3.62 -7.17 18.99
N ASN A 7 -2.39 -7.57 19.31
CA ASN A 7 -2.07 -8.25 20.56
C ASN A 7 -1.88 -7.15 21.63
N PRO A 8 -2.95 -6.65 22.29
CA PRO A 8 -2.91 -5.41 23.08
C PRO A 8 -2.26 -5.65 24.44
N SER A 9 -1.90 -6.90 24.75
CA SER A 9 -1.49 -7.29 26.10
C SER A 9 -0.02 -7.01 26.42
N ILE A 10 0.76 -6.46 25.48
CA ILE A 10 2.21 -6.20 25.69
C ILE A 10 2.57 -4.71 25.54
N LEU A 11 1.78 -3.90 24.82
CA LEU A 11 2.09 -2.48 24.62
C LEU A 11 1.49 -1.61 25.72
N THR A 12 2.23 -0.58 26.12
CA THR A 12 1.69 0.46 27.01
C THR A 12 0.76 1.41 26.25
N PRO A 13 -0.23 2.05 26.92
CA PRO A 13 -1.09 3.05 26.27
C PRO A 13 -0.31 4.19 25.59
N ARG A 14 0.87 4.52 26.13
CA ARG A 14 1.77 5.52 25.54
C ARG A 14 2.41 5.03 24.25
N GLN A 15 2.75 3.74 24.16
CA GLN A 15 3.23 3.11 22.94
C GLN A 15 2.13 3.04 21.87
N GLU A 16 0.90 2.68 22.24
CA GLU A 16 -0.24 2.65 21.30
C GLU A 16 -0.54 4.04 20.72
N LYS A 17 -0.56 5.09 21.56
CA LYS A 17 -0.67 6.48 21.09
C LYS A 17 0.45 6.84 20.11
N THR A 18 1.67 6.38 20.40
CA THR A 18 2.83 6.64 19.56
C THR A 18 2.75 5.93 18.21
N LEU A 19 2.24 4.69 18.17
CA LEU A 19 1.97 3.97 16.93
C LEU A 19 0.96 4.69 16.05
N SER A 20 -0.09 5.25 16.65
CA SER A 20 -1.09 6.05 15.93
C SER A 20 -0.45 7.30 15.32
N ALA A 21 0.36 8.03 16.10
CA ALA A 21 1.07 9.21 15.61
C ALA A 21 2.07 8.88 14.48
N LEU A 22 2.74 7.73 14.56
CA LEU A 22 3.65 7.26 13.50
C LEU A 22 2.95 6.98 12.17
N LEU A 23 1.66 6.64 12.17
CA LEU A 23 0.88 6.45 10.94
C LEU A 23 0.41 7.78 10.34
N SER A 24 0.20 8.80 11.15
CA SER A 24 -0.37 10.09 10.73
C SER A 24 0.68 11.12 10.32
N HIS A 25 1.94 10.95 10.73
CA HIS A 25 3.00 11.93 10.50
C HIS A 25 4.15 11.38 9.62
N PRO A 26 4.69 12.21 8.71
CA PRO A 26 5.73 11.77 7.77
C PRO A 26 7.12 11.64 8.41
N THR A 27 7.34 12.23 9.59
CA THR A 27 8.64 12.19 10.27
C THR A 27 8.52 11.66 11.71
N LEU A 28 9.58 10.99 12.18
CA LEU A 28 9.67 10.51 13.56
C LEU A 28 9.62 11.66 14.57
N LYS A 29 10.13 12.84 14.20
CA LYS A 29 10.13 14.01 15.07
C LYS A 29 8.70 14.51 15.32
N ASP A 30 7.90 14.63 14.26
CA ASP A 30 6.53 15.10 14.36
C ASP A 30 5.65 14.07 15.07
N ALA A 31 5.84 12.77 14.75
CA ALA A 31 5.15 11.69 15.45
C ALA A 31 5.48 11.66 16.94
N ALA A 32 6.75 11.85 17.31
CA ALA A 32 7.18 11.91 18.71
C ALA A 32 6.56 13.10 19.44
N HIS A 33 6.53 14.27 18.80
CA HIS A 33 5.90 15.48 19.33
C HIS A 33 4.40 15.26 19.60
N GLU A 34 3.65 14.77 18.61
CA GLU A 34 2.21 14.48 18.73
C GLU A 34 1.90 13.44 19.82
N ALA A 35 2.74 12.40 19.90
CA ALA A 35 2.60 11.36 20.91
C ALA A 35 3.03 11.79 22.32
N GLY A 36 3.69 12.96 22.47
CA GLY A 36 4.20 13.45 23.74
C GLY A 36 5.39 12.62 24.26
N VAL A 37 6.25 12.13 23.36
CA VAL A 37 7.46 11.37 23.68
C VAL A 37 8.70 12.05 23.13
N SER A 38 9.85 11.82 23.75
CA SER A 38 11.10 12.30 23.17
C SER A 38 11.48 11.45 21.95
N LEU A 39 12.16 12.06 20.97
CA LEU A 39 12.67 11.33 19.81
C LEU A 39 13.63 10.19 20.23
N ARG A 40 14.40 10.39 21.31
CA ARG A 40 15.27 9.35 21.88
C ARG A 40 14.47 8.15 22.37
N GLN A 41 13.36 8.38 23.09
CA GLN A 41 12.48 7.32 23.58
C GLN A 41 11.83 6.56 22.41
N LEU A 42 11.35 7.28 21.39
CA LEU A 42 10.80 6.67 20.19
C LEU A 42 11.84 5.77 19.49
N HIS A 43 13.09 6.23 19.35
CA HIS A 43 14.16 5.38 18.80
C HIS A 43 14.45 4.13 19.63
N THR A 44 14.33 4.20 20.96
CA THR A 44 14.46 3.01 21.82
C THR A 44 13.33 2.03 21.54
N TRP A 45 12.07 2.49 21.51
CA TRP A 45 10.92 1.63 21.22
C TRP A 45 10.97 1.01 19.83
N LEU A 46 11.44 1.74 18.81
CA LEU A 46 11.62 1.17 17.46
C LEU A 46 12.65 0.03 17.40
N LYS A 47 13.48 -0.16 18.43
CA LYS A 47 14.40 -1.30 18.55
C LYS A 47 13.83 -2.44 19.40
N GLU A 48 12.75 -2.20 20.14
CA GLU A 48 12.08 -3.22 20.91
C GLU A 48 11.26 -4.11 19.97
N PRO A 49 11.47 -5.45 19.98
CA PRO A 49 10.84 -6.35 19.02
C PRO A 49 9.32 -6.18 18.91
N THR A 50 8.63 -6.12 20.05
CA THR A 50 7.16 -6.02 20.12
C THR A 50 6.62 -4.73 19.50
N PHE A 51 7.27 -3.60 19.79
CA PHE A 51 6.84 -2.29 19.27
C PHE A 51 7.17 -2.18 17.78
N ALA A 52 8.37 -2.61 17.38
CA ALA A 52 8.78 -2.64 15.99
C ALA A 52 7.87 -3.53 15.14
N GLU A 53 7.48 -4.71 15.65
CA GLU A 53 6.54 -5.61 14.99
C GLU A 53 5.16 -4.96 14.82
N SER A 54 4.57 -4.46 15.91
CA SER A 54 3.28 -3.76 15.87
C SER A 54 3.30 -2.58 14.91
N TYR A 55 4.40 -1.82 14.85
CA TYR A 55 4.53 -0.73 13.89
C TYR A 55 4.57 -1.22 12.44
N ARG A 56 5.32 -2.29 12.14
CA ARG A 56 5.37 -2.88 10.79
C ARG A 56 4.00 -3.37 10.36
N ASP A 57 3.25 -4.01 11.25
CA ASP A 57 1.93 -4.54 10.97
C ASP A 57 0.92 -3.43 10.68
N LEU A 58 0.92 -2.38 11.51
CA LEU A 58 0.10 -1.20 11.28
C LEU A 58 0.43 -0.51 9.95
N ARG A 59 1.72 -0.37 9.60
CA ARG A 59 2.09 0.17 8.28
C ARG A 59 1.63 -0.74 7.15
N ARG A 60 1.75 -2.06 7.31
CA ARG A 60 1.29 -3.03 6.32
C ARG A 60 -0.20 -2.90 6.08
N GLU A 61 -0.99 -2.81 7.14
CA GLU A 61 -2.44 -2.62 7.06
C GLU A 61 -2.78 -1.31 6.35
N ALA A 62 -2.15 -0.19 6.72
CA ALA A 62 -2.36 1.10 6.06
C ALA A 62 -2.06 1.06 4.56
N VAL A 63 -0.96 0.40 4.17
CA VAL A 63 -0.60 0.21 2.76
C VAL A 63 -1.63 -0.69 2.06
N GLN A 64 -2.05 -1.80 2.69
CA GLN A 64 -3.07 -2.69 2.13
C GLN A 64 -4.38 -1.96 1.89
N GLN A 65 -4.83 -1.12 2.82
CA GLN A 65 -6.03 -0.29 2.65
C GLN A 65 -5.87 0.70 1.49
N ALA A 66 -4.71 1.37 1.38
CA ALA A 66 -4.43 2.27 0.27
C ALA A 66 -4.41 1.54 -1.08
N THR A 67 -3.80 0.36 -1.14
CA THR A 67 -3.78 -0.50 -2.34
C THR A 67 -5.18 -0.96 -2.72
N ALA A 68 -6.00 -1.39 -1.75
CA ALA A 68 -7.38 -1.79 -2.01
C ALA A 68 -8.20 -0.61 -2.58
N ARG A 69 -8.01 0.59 -2.02
CA ARG A 69 -8.63 1.81 -2.57
C ARG A 69 -8.17 2.09 -4.00
N LEU A 70 -6.86 1.98 -4.28
CA LEU A 70 -6.32 2.16 -5.63
C LEU A 70 -6.92 1.13 -6.62
N GLN A 71 -7.01 -0.13 -6.22
CA GLN A 71 -7.62 -1.19 -7.03
C GLN A 71 -9.10 -0.92 -7.31
N SER A 72 -9.84 -0.43 -6.31
CA SER A 72 -11.27 -0.10 -6.47
C SER A 72 -11.53 0.99 -7.53
N VAL A 73 -10.60 1.92 -7.71
CA VAL A 73 -10.71 2.99 -8.72
C VAL A 73 -10.00 2.65 -10.03
N ALA A 74 -9.21 1.57 -10.09
CA ALA A 74 -8.47 1.21 -11.30
C ALA A 74 -9.39 0.88 -12.48
N SER A 75 -10.44 0.10 -12.25
CA SER A 75 -11.40 -0.28 -13.31
C SER A 75 -12.07 0.92 -14.00
N PRO A 76 -12.66 1.92 -13.28
CA PRO A 76 -13.21 3.08 -13.95
C PRO A 76 -12.16 3.97 -14.64
N MET A 77 -10.90 3.98 -14.18
CA MET A 77 -9.82 4.72 -14.87
C MET A 77 -9.47 4.13 -16.25
N VAL A 78 -9.67 2.83 -16.47
CA VAL A 78 -9.51 2.24 -17.81
C VAL A 78 -10.50 2.85 -18.80
N ALA A 79 -11.75 3.07 -18.38
CA ALA A 79 -12.75 3.72 -19.22
C ALA A 79 -12.35 5.16 -19.59
N VAL A 80 -11.69 5.89 -18.68
CA VAL A 80 -11.13 7.22 -18.96
C VAL A 80 -10.05 7.13 -20.05
N LEU A 81 -9.12 6.18 -19.96
CA LEU A 81 -8.08 6.00 -20.99
C LEU A 81 -8.68 5.67 -22.36
N VAL A 82 -9.69 4.78 -22.40
CA VAL A 82 -10.40 4.43 -23.64
C VAL A 82 -11.11 5.65 -24.22
N HIS A 83 -11.79 6.44 -23.38
CA HIS A 83 -12.45 7.67 -23.81
C HIS A 83 -11.45 8.68 -24.39
N VAL A 84 -10.33 8.92 -23.71
CA VAL A 84 -9.25 9.81 -24.17
C VAL A 84 -8.67 9.34 -25.49
N ALA A 85 -8.46 8.04 -25.67
CA ALA A 85 -7.95 7.47 -26.93
C ALA A 85 -8.93 7.63 -28.11
N ALA A 86 -10.23 7.47 -27.84
CA ALA A 86 -11.29 7.54 -28.86
C ALA A 86 -11.71 8.98 -29.19
N SER A 87 -11.51 9.94 -28.28
CA SER A 87 -11.97 11.31 -28.44
C SER A 87 -11.22 12.05 -29.56
N THR A 88 -11.98 12.59 -30.53
CA THR A 88 -11.43 13.39 -31.63
C THR A 88 -11.02 14.80 -31.22
N SER A 89 -11.46 15.28 -30.05
CA SER A 89 -11.07 16.58 -29.49
C SER A 89 -9.75 16.53 -28.72
N THR A 90 -9.24 15.33 -28.40
CA THR A 90 -7.96 15.13 -27.72
C THR A 90 -6.79 15.21 -28.71
N PRO A 91 -5.68 15.88 -28.38
CA PRO A 91 -4.49 15.93 -29.24
C PRO A 91 -4.01 14.53 -29.66
N PRO A 92 -3.61 14.31 -30.93
CA PRO A 92 -3.24 12.98 -31.43
C PRO A 92 -2.20 12.25 -30.58
N ALA A 93 -1.17 12.97 -30.09
CA ALA A 93 -0.14 12.39 -29.23
C ALA A 93 -0.71 11.85 -27.90
N THR A 94 -1.64 12.58 -27.28
CA THR A 94 -2.31 12.15 -26.03
C THR A 94 -3.22 10.94 -26.26
N ARG A 95 -3.90 10.88 -27.42
CA ARG A 95 -4.72 9.72 -27.80
C ARG A 95 -3.86 8.47 -27.96
N VAL A 96 -2.74 8.58 -28.68
CA VAL A 96 -1.77 7.49 -28.87
C VAL A 96 -1.20 7.05 -27.53
N ALA A 97 -0.80 7.98 -26.65
CA ALA A 97 -0.28 7.64 -25.33
C ALA A 97 -1.31 6.87 -24.47
N ALA A 98 -2.57 7.29 -24.47
CA ALA A 98 -3.64 6.60 -23.75
C ALA A 98 -3.88 5.18 -24.31
N ALA A 99 -3.97 5.04 -25.64
CA ALA A 99 -4.14 3.76 -26.31
C ALA A 99 -2.96 2.81 -26.03
N SER A 100 -1.72 3.30 -26.20
CA SER A 100 -0.51 2.54 -25.91
C SER A 100 -0.47 2.08 -24.46
N LYS A 101 -0.91 2.91 -23.50
CA LYS A 101 -0.91 2.51 -22.09
C LYS A 101 -1.89 1.39 -21.79
N VAL A 102 -3.09 1.43 -22.40
CA VAL A 102 -4.07 0.34 -22.28
C VAL A 102 -3.52 -0.96 -22.86
N LEU A 103 -2.91 -0.91 -24.05
CA LEU A 103 -2.32 -2.09 -24.70
C LEU A 103 -1.14 -2.67 -23.90
N GLU A 104 -0.24 -1.82 -23.39
CA GLU A 104 0.88 -2.24 -22.53
C GLU A 104 0.38 -2.99 -21.28
N LEU A 105 -0.65 -2.46 -20.61
CA LEU A 105 -1.23 -3.10 -19.43
C LEU A 105 -1.93 -4.43 -19.75
N ALA A 106 -2.60 -4.52 -20.90
CA ALA A 106 -3.24 -5.76 -21.35
C ALA A 106 -2.20 -6.86 -21.63
N ILE A 107 -1.11 -6.53 -22.31
CA ILE A 107 0.00 -7.46 -22.59
C ILE A 107 0.64 -7.91 -21.27
N LYS A 108 0.95 -6.96 -20.38
CA LYS A 108 1.56 -7.26 -19.07
C LYS A 108 0.69 -8.15 -18.19
N SER A 109 -0.64 -8.05 -18.28
CA SER A 109 -1.55 -8.93 -17.55
C SER A 109 -1.35 -10.39 -17.94
N VAL A 110 -1.26 -10.67 -19.25
CA VAL A 110 -1.02 -12.03 -19.76
C VAL A 110 0.34 -12.56 -19.30
N GLU A 111 1.39 -11.74 -19.37
CA GLU A 111 2.72 -12.11 -18.88
C GLU A 111 2.72 -12.45 -17.39
N ILE A 112 1.99 -11.69 -16.57
CA ILE A 112 1.85 -11.96 -15.13
C ILE A 112 1.12 -13.28 -14.88
N ASP A 113 0.02 -13.53 -15.59
CA ASP A 113 -0.75 -14.76 -15.46
C ASP A 113 0.09 -16.00 -15.83
N ASP A 114 0.89 -15.91 -16.90
CA ASP A 114 1.82 -16.96 -17.31
C ASP A 114 2.91 -17.21 -16.25
N ILE A 115 3.45 -16.15 -15.65
CA ILE A 115 4.46 -16.25 -14.57
C ILE A 115 3.84 -16.93 -13.35
N VAL A 116 2.63 -16.53 -12.94
CA VAL A 116 1.93 -17.13 -11.80
C VAL A 116 1.65 -18.60 -12.04
N ALA A 117 1.15 -18.96 -13.23
CA ALA A 117 0.90 -20.36 -13.60
C ALA A 117 2.16 -21.23 -13.50
N ARG A 118 3.30 -20.71 -14.01
CA ARG A 118 4.60 -21.39 -13.92
C ARG A 118 5.09 -21.53 -12.48
N LEU A 119 4.92 -20.50 -11.65
CA LEU A 119 5.32 -20.53 -10.25
C LEU A 119 4.50 -21.57 -9.47
N THR A 120 3.19 -21.58 -9.64
CA THR A 120 2.30 -22.56 -8.99
C THR A 120 2.65 -24.00 -9.38
N ALA A 121 2.96 -24.26 -10.65
CA ALA A 121 3.41 -25.59 -11.07
C ALA A 121 4.71 -26.01 -10.36
N LEU A 122 5.68 -25.09 -10.20
CA LEU A 122 6.93 -25.38 -9.47
C LEU A 122 6.69 -25.63 -7.98
N GLU A 123 5.79 -24.90 -7.34
CA GLU A 123 5.45 -25.07 -5.91
C GLU A 123 4.77 -26.41 -5.63
N GLN A 124 4.04 -26.98 -6.60
CA GLN A 124 3.39 -28.29 -6.48
C GLN A 124 4.36 -29.48 -6.62
N HIS A 125 5.55 -29.26 -7.16
CA HIS A 125 6.59 -30.28 -7.31
C HIS A 125 7.62 -30.28 -6.16
N LYS A 126 7.33 -29.57 -5.07
CA LYS A 126 8.14 -29.50 -3.85
C LYS A 126 7.49 -30.28 -2.72
#